data_AF-A0A4Z1GUD6-F1
#
_entry.id   AF-A0A4Z1GUD6-F1
#
_cell.length_a   1.000
_cell.length_b   1.000
_cell.length_c   1.000
_cell.angle_alpha   90.00
_cell.angle_beta   90.00
_cell.angle_gamma   90.00
#
_symmetry.space_group_name_H-M   'P 1'
#
loop_
_entity.id
_entity.type
_entity.pdbx_description
1 polymer ?
#
loop_
_entity_poly.entity_id
_entity_poly.type
_entity_poly.pdbx_seq_one_letter_code
_entity_poly.pdbx_strand_id
1 'polypeptide(L)'
;MAIPPNHSTSHAKIALAPDYLFSETDSDMESQTPLILERESLYITLNGLDNDETQFHWELYLWKDLAAKSDDIGKYFHATDRNSPHKLWYEDARNPDIRGAINVRVALNIAIVKPAHWDRLGELLSEVSVHASTTCRTWVLEALKVLDEEGIVKLKDDGVKSIERECLKYARTWERVIEQSNHCKF
;
A
#
# COMPACT_ATOMS: atom_id res chain seq x y z
N MET A 1 -51.60 -13.83 -3.31
CA MET A 1 -50.80 -12.59 -3.38
C MET A 1 -49.43 -12.94 -2.81
N ALA A 2 -48.43 -13.15 -3.66
CA ALA A 2 -47.10 -13.62 -3.24
C ALA A 2 -46.16 -12.41 -3.09
N ILE A 3 -45.46 -12.35 -1.96
CA ILE A 3 -44.43 -11.34 -1.66
C ILE A 3 -43.16 -11.74 -2.41
N PRO A 4 -42.51 -10.86 -3.19
CA PRO A 4 -41.26 -11.20 -3.85
C PRO A 4 -40.10 -11.24 -2.83
N PRO A 5 -39.07 -12.09 -3.06
CA PRO A 5 -37.92 -12.15 -2.17
C PRO A 5 -37.06 -10.89 -2.34
N ASN A 6 -36.75 -10.26 -1.20
CA ASN A 6 -35.74 -9.20 -1.12
C ASN A 6 -34.40 -9.73 -1.62
N HIS A 7 -33.91 -9.17 -2.73
CA HIS A 7 -32.51 -9.27 -3.10
C HIS A 7 -31.69 -8.52 -2.06
N SER A 8 -31.07 -9.26 -1.15
CA SER A 8 -30.04 -8.74 -0.27
C SER A 8 -28.79 -8.52 -1.12
N THR A 9 -28.66 -7.34 -1.70
CA THR A 9 -27.38 -6.86 -2.25
C THR A 9 -26.39 -6.80 -1.10
N SER A 10 -25.43 -7.72 -1.11
CA SER A 10 -24.20 -7.63 -0.33
C SER A 10 -23.49 -6.35 -0.73
N HIS A 11 -23.70 -5.28 0.03
CA HIS A 11 -22.82 -4.13 -0.01
C HIS A 11 -21.49 -4.59 0.58
N ALA A 12 -20.54 -4.94 -0.29
CA ALA A 12 -19.13 -4.96 0.10
C ALA A 12 -18.86 -3.61 0.76
N LYS A 13 -18.60 -3.60 2.08
CA LYS A 13 -18.12 -2.42 2.78
C LYS A 13 -16.84 -2.03 2.07
N ILE A 14 -16.89 -0.95 1.29
CA ILE A 14 -15.71 -0.40 0.65
C ILE A 14 -14.83 0.10 1.81
N ALA A 15 -13.73 -0.59 2.07
CA ALA A 15 -12.74 -0.14 3.03
C ALA A 15 -12.16 1.18 2.51
N LEU A 16 -12.40 2.25 3.24
CA LEU A 16 -11.80 3.56 3.01
C LEU A 16 -10.33 3.54 3.45
N ALA A 17 -9.56 4.51 2.97
CA ALA A 17 -8.22 4.80 3.45
C ALA A 17 -8.13 4.71 4.98
N PRO A 18 -7.06 4.12 5.53
CA PRO A 18 -6.87 4.08 6.98
C PRO A 18 -6.77 5.49 7.59
N ASP A 19 -7.45 5.71 8.73
CA ASP A 19 -7.57 7.05 9.34
C ASP A 19 -6.20 7.66 9.70
N TYR A 20 -5.19 6.82 9.98
CA TYR A 20 -3.83 7.26 10.25
C TYR A 20 -3.13 7.92 9.07
N LEU A 21 -3.65 7.88 7.84
CA LEU A 21 -2.97 8.55 6.73
C LEU A 21 -3.13 10.08 6.76
N PHE A 22 -4.19 10.56 7.43
CA PHE A 22 -4.63 11.95 7.38
C PHE A 22 -4.94 12.56 8.76
N SER A 23 -4.75 11.82 9.85
CA SER A 23 -4.95 12.35 11.20
C SER A 23 -3.70 13.06 11.73
N GLU A 24 -3.76 14.38 11.92
CA GLU A 24 -3.43 15.05 13.19
C GLU A 24 -3.87 16.52 13.20
N THR A 25 -3.99 17.08 14.42
CA THR A 25 -4.76 18.27 14.83
C THR A 25 -4.40 19.60 14.15
N ASP A 26 -5.37 20.52 14.16
CA ASP A 26 -5.54 21.83 13.48
C ASP A 26 -4.37 22.85 13.41
N SER A 27 -3.11 22.55 13.78
CA SER A 27 -2.01 23.51 13.72
C SER A 27 -0.92 23.29 12.67
N ASP A 28 -0.81 22.09 12.08
CA ASP A 28 0.40 21.74 11.29
C ASP A 28 0.14 21.67 9.79
N MET A 29 -0.87 22.41 9.30
CA MET A 29 -1.16 22.56 7.87
C MET A 29 -0.15 23.48 7.16
N GLU A 30 1.13 23.42 7.53
CA GLU A 30 2.23 24.05 6.81
C GLU A 30 2.61 23.22 5.58
N SER A 31 2.21 23.73 4.41
CA SER A 31 2.82 23.57 3.08
C SER A 31 3.70 22.33 2.81
N GLN A 32 3.18 21.11 2.98
CA GLN A 32 3.87 19.93 2.45
C GLN A 32 3.71 19.89 0.93
N THR A 33 4.81 19.99 0.18
CA THR A 33 4.83 19.82 -1.28
C THR A 33 4.22 18.46 -1.65
N PRO A 34 3.18 18.35 -2.50
CA PRO A 34 2.55 17.06 -2.80
C PRO A 34 3.53 16.00 -3.29
N LEU A 35 3.29 14.71 -2.98
CA LEU A 35 4.09 13.63 -3.55
C LEU A 35 3.96 13.63 -5.08
N ILE A 36 5.08 13.50 -5.79
CA ILE A 36 5.10 13.31 -7.24
C ILE A 36 5.23 11.81 -7.49
N LEU A 37 4.15 11.19 -7.94
CA LEU A 37 4.08 9.76 -8.22
C LEU A 37 4.12 9.52 -9.73
N GLU A 38 4.90 8.51 -10.11
CA GLU A 38 4.98 7.99 -11.46
C GLU A 38 3.71 7.22 -11.79
N ARG A 39 3.13 7.51 -12.95
CA ARG A 39 1.90 6.88 -13.45
C ARG A 39 2.01 5.35 -13.42
N GLU A 40 0.88 4.68 -13.19
CA GLU A 40 0.78 3.21 -13.29
C GLU A 40 1.85 2.50 -12.46
N SER A 41 2.26 3.05 -11.32
CA SER A 41 3.39 2.52 -10.55
C SER A 41 2.95 1.90 -9.23
N LEU A 42 3.62 0.81 -8.88
CA LEU A 42 3.47 0.13 -7.60
C LEU A 42 4.59 0.58 -6.66
N TYR A 43 4.18 0.98 -5.46
CA TYR A 43 5.06 1.47 -4.41
C TYR A 43 5.01 0.55 -3.20
N ILE A 44 6.13 0.43 -2.49
CA ILE A 44 6.11 0.09 -1.06
C ILE A 44 6.00 1.39 -0.29
N THR A 45 5.00 1.50 0.56
CA THR A 45 4.83 2.65 1.46
C THR A 45 5.15 2.28 2.89
N LEU A 46 5.94 3.11 3.56
CA LEU A 46 6.16 3.05 5.01
C LEU A 46 5.49 4.26 5.62
N ASN A 47 4.44 4.00 6.41
CA ASN A 47 3.72 5.05 7.12
C ASN A 47 4.18 5.11 8.57
N GLY A 48 4.44 6.29 9.10
CA GLY A 48 4.68 6.48 10.52
C GLY A 48 3.44 6.07 11.32
N LEU A 49 3.67 5.42 12.47
CA LEU A 49 2.63 5.18 13.47
C LEU A 49 2.80 6.21 14.59
N ASP A 50 1.69 6.78 15.06
CA ASP A 50 1.72 7.84 16.06
C ASP A 50 2.50 7.39 17.31
N ASN A 51 3.54 8.16 17.66
CA ASN A 51 4.43 8.01 18.83
C ASN A 51 5.60 7.02 18.76
N ASP A 52 5.91 6.41 17.61
CA ASP A 52 7.17 5.67 17.44
C ASP A 52 7.80 5.92 16.06
N GLU A 53 8.81 6.80 16.04
CA GLU A 53 9.58 7.18 14.85
C GLU A 53 10.39 6.03 14.24
N THR A 54 10.44 4.87 14.91
CA THR A 54 11.16 3.68 14.46
C THR A 54 10.24 2.56 14.00
N GLN A 55 8.93 2.69 14.24
CA GLN A 55 7.92 1.73 13.79
C GLN A 55 7.12 2.29 12.63
N PHE A 56 7.10 1.52 11.55
CA PHE A 56 6.39 1.87 10.33
C PHE A 56 5.37 0.80 10.01
N HIS A 57 4.21 1.22 9.53
CA HIS A 57 3.27 0.32 8.88
C HIS A 57 3.65 0.16 7.41
N TRP A 58 3.83 -1.10 6.99
CA TRP A 58 4.28 -1.45 5.64
C TRP A 58 3.10 -1.86 4.78
N GLU A 59 3.03 -1.30 3.57
CA GLU A 59 1.94 -1.55 2.63
C GLU A 59 2.45 -1.52 1.19
N LEU A 60 1.63 -2.04 0.29
CA LEU A 60 1.78 -1.82 -1.15
C LEU A 60 0.72 -0.83 -1.62
N TYR A 61 1.13 0.13 -2.44
CA TYR A 61 0.26 1.14 -3.02
C TYR A 61 0.38 1.18 -4.54
N LEU A 62 -0.71 0.93 -5.25
CA LEU A 62 -0.79 1.11 -6.68
C LEU A 62 -1.31 2.52 -6.99
N TRP A 63 -0.49 3.33 -7.64
CA TRP A 63 -0.90 4.58 -8.28
C TRP A 63 -1.33 4.32 -9.72
N LYS A 64 -2.57 4.64 -10.05
CA LYS A 64 -3.14 4.34 -11.37
C LYS A 64 -2.88 5.48 -12.35
N ASP A 65 -3.52 6.64 -12.17
CA ASP A 65 -3.29 7.89 -12.89
C ASP A 65 -4.37 8.91 -12.48
N LEU A 66 -4.15 10.22 -12.71
CA LEU A 66 -5.19 11.25 -12.57
C LEU A 66 -6.30 11.17 -13.62
N ALA A 67 -6.07 10.47 -14.74
CA ALA A 67 -7.10 10.21 -15.74
C ALA A 67 -8.09 9.10 -15.32
N ALA A 68 -7.79 8.36 -14.25
CA ALA A 68 -8.75 7.43 -13.66
C ALA A 68 -9.84 8.22 -12.90
N LYS A 69 -11.01 7.61 -12.69
CA LYS A 69 -12.09 8.24 -11.92
C LYS A 69 -11.58 8.57 -10.51
N SER A 70 -12.04 9.66 -9.91
CA SER A 70 -11.54 10.17 -8.63
C SER A 70 -11.55 9.16 -7.47
N ASP A 71 -12.40 8.12 -7.56
CA ASP A 71 -12.53 7.03 -6.58
C ASP A 71 -11.68 5.77 -6.91
N ASP A 72 -10.90 5.80 -7.99
CA ASP A 72 -10.08 4.69 -8.48
C ASP A 72 -8.69 5.15 -8.99
N ILE A 73 -8.16 6.26 -8.48
CA ILE A 73 -6.81 6.71 -8.87
C ILE A 73 -5.69 6.06 -8.05
N GLY A 74 -6.03 5.36 -6.95
CA GLY A 74 -5.09 4.64 -6.09
C GLY A 74 -5.70 3.43 -5.38
N LYS A 75 -4.88 2.46 -4.98
CA LYS A 75 -5.30 1.27 -4.22
C LYS A 75 -4.22 0.78 -3.26
N TYR A 76 -4.61 0.48 -2.03
CA TYR A 76 -3.74 -0.11 -1.02
C TYR A 76 -3.93 -1.61 -0.90
N PHE A 77 -2.87 -2.29 -0.50
CA PHE A 77 -2.84 -3.69 -0.11
C PHE A 77 -1.95 -3.83 1.12
N HIS A 78 -2.49 -4.38 2.20
CA HIS A 78 -1.72 -4.56 3.43
C HIS A 78 -2.25 -5.71 4.29
N ALA A 79 -1.46 -6.09 5.29
CA ALA A 79 -1.94 -6.89 6.41
C ALA A 79 -2.08 -5.98 7.64
N THR A 80 -3.28 -5.93 8.22
CA THR A 80 -3.62 -5.02 9.33
C THR A 80 -4.44 -5.74 10.40
N ASP A 81 -4.36 -5.28 11.65
CA ASP A 81 -5.19 -5.72 12.78
C ASP A 81 -6.16 -4.62 13.27
N ARG A 82 -6.36 -3.56 12.48
CA ARG A 82 -7.24 -2.40 12.80
C ARG A 82 -8.65 -2.77 13.26
N ASN A 83 -9.35 -3.64 12.54
CA ASN A 83 -10.71 -4.13 12.84
C ASN A 83 -10.78 -5.33 13.83
N SER A 84 -9.67 -5.90 14.28
CA SER A 84 -9.62 -7.02 15.23
C SER A 84 -8.21 -7.09 15.83
N PRO A 85 -7.99 -6.40 16.97
CA PRO A 85 -6.70 -6.35 17.66
C PRO A 85 -6.10 -7.75 17.83
N HIS A 86 -4.78 -7.87 17.59
CA HIS A 86 -4.01 -9.12 17.73
C HIS A 86 -4.29 -10.21 16.70
N LYS A 87 -5.05 -9.91 15.65
CA LYS A 87 -5.24 -10.84 14.52
C LYS A 87 -5.07 -10.06 13.23
N LEU A 88 -3.92 -10.18 12.56
CA LEU A 88 -3.78 -9.60 11.23
C LEU A 88 -4.69 -10.32 10.22
N TRP A 89 -5.26 -9.56 9.28
CA TRP A 89 -5.82 -10.08 8.02
C TRP A 89 -5.38 -9.19 6.86
N TYR A 90 -5.48 -9.74 5.66
CA TYR A 90 -5.30 -9.01 4.42
C TYR A 90 -6.49 -8.09 4.15
N GLU A 91 -6.22 -6.84 3.83
CA GLU A 91 -7.22 -5.86 3.42
C GLU A 91 -6.70 -5.10 2.19
N ASP A 92 -7.59 -4.89 1.21
CA ASP A 92 -7.39 -3.97 0.11
C ASP A 92 -8.37 -2.80 0.18
N ALA A 93 -7.85 -1.62 0.43
CA ALA A 93 -8.65 -0.41 0.58
C ALA A 93 -8.54 0.45 -0.69
N ARG A 94 -9.66 1.06 -1.09
CA ARG A 94 -9.63 2.14 -2.07
C ARG A 94 -9.16 3.39 -1.34
N ASN A 95 -8.07 3.99 -1.81
CA ASN A 95 -7.64 5.30 -1.34
C ASN A 95 -7.49 6.23 -2.54
N PRO A 96 -8.27 7.32 -2.58
CA PRO A 96 -8.25 8.19 -3.73
C PRO A 96 -6.96 9.00 -3.83
N ASP A 97 -6.13 9.29 -2.83
CA ASP A 97 -4.87 10.01 -3.13
C ASP A 97 -3.88 10.05 -1.96
N ILE A 98 -2.68 9.50 -2.12
CA ILE A 98 -1.65 9.54 -1.07
C ILE A 98 -0.76 10.77 -1.15
N ARG A 99 -0.89 11.60 -2.19
CA ARG A 99 0.01 12.73 -2.41
C ARG A 99 -0.07 13.80 -1.33
N GLY A 100 -1.20 13.87 -0.64
CA GLY A 100 -1.41 14.70 0.55
C GLY A 100 -1.33 13.94 1.87
N ALA A 101 -0.97 12.65 1.88
CA ALA A 101 -0.88 11.88 3.11
C ALA A 101 0.32 12.36 3.95
N ILE A 102 0.06 12.71 5.20
CA ILE A 102 1.03 13.30 6.13
C ILE A 102 1.93 12.19 6.69
N ASN A 103 1.37 11.00 6.90
CA ASN A 103 2.05 9.91 7.57
C ASN A 103 2.84 8.98 6.63
N VAL A 104 2.75 9.15 5.30
CA VAL A 104 3.64 8.45 4.36
C VAL A 104 5.05 9.03 4.50
N ARG A 105 5.99 8.24 5.02
CA ARG A 105 7.41 8.63 5.17
C ARG A 105 8.25 8.19 3.99
N VAL A 106 7.97 7.01 3.44
CA VAL A 106 8.66 6.48 2.25
C VAL A 106 7.62 6.01 1.25
N ALA A 107 7.83 6.33 -0.02
CA ALA A 107 7.18 5.71 -1.17
C ALA A 107 8.26 5.22 -2.14
N LEU A 108 8.63 3.93 -2.03
CA LEU A 108 9.65 3.33 -2.89
C LEU A 108 8.96 2.70 -4.12
N ASN A 109 9.15 3.28 -5.30
CA ASN A 109 8.64 2.72 -6.55
C ASN A 109 9.38 1.40 -6.85
N ILE A 110 8.64 0.34 -7.11
CA ILE A 110 9.19 -1.01 -7.34
C ILE A 110 8.79 -1.62 -8.68
N ALA A 111 7.78 -1.08 -9.37
CA ALA A 111 7.36 -1.55 -10.69
C ALA A 111 6.42 -0.56 -11.38
N ILE A 112 6.42 -0.60 -12.72
CA ILE A 112 5.31 -0.07 -13.53
C ILE A 112 4.32 -1.21 -13.79
N VAL A 113 3.12 -1.09 -13.27
CA VAL A 113 2.02 -2.04 -13.41
C VAL A 113 0.96 -1.46 -14.34
N LYS A 114 0.97 -1.95 -15.59
CA LYS A 114 0.01 -1.53 -16.61
C LYS A 114 -1.44 -1.89 -16.21
N PRO A 115 -2.45 -1.17 -16.72
CA PRO A 115 -3.86 -1.41 -16.40
C PRO A 115 -4.33 -2.85 -16.56
N ALA A 116 -3.82 -3.57 -17.56
CA ALA A 116 -4.15 -4.97 -17.81
C ALA A 116 -3.74 -5.93 -16.67
N HIS A 117 -2.87 -5.51 -15.75
CA HIS A 117 -2.37 -6.31 -14.64
C HIS A 117 -2.95 -5.90 -13.28
N TRP A 118 -3.78 -4.86 -13.19
CA TRP A 118 -4.27 -4.34 -11.90
C TRP A 118 -5.15 -5.33 -11.15
N ASP A 119 -6.07 -6.01 -11.85
CA ASP A 119 -6.93 -7.01 -11.22
C ASP A 119 -6.11 -8.23 -10.78
N ARG A 120 -5.22 -8.71 -11.65
CA ARG A 120 -4.31 -9.82 -11.36
C ARG A 120 -3.39 -9.53 -10.18
N LEU A 121 -2.88 -8.30 -10.06
CA LEU A 121 -2.13 -7.84 -8.89
C LEU A 121 -2.96 -8.02 -7.61
N GLY A 122 -4.21 -7.55 -7.61
CA GLY A 122 -5.09 -7.68 -6.45
C GLY A 122 -5.40 -9.13 -6.07
N GLU A 123 -5.63 -10.00 -7.06
CA GLU A 123 -5.82 -11.44 -6.85
C GLU A 123 -4.61 -12.07 -6.16
N LEU A 124 -3.42 -11.88 -6.72
CA LEU A 124 -2.17 -12.43 -6.18
C LEU A 124 -1.91 -11.97 -4.75
N LEU A 125 -2.12 -10.68 -4.47
CA LEU A 125 -1.92 -10.13 -3.14
C LEU A 125 -2.92 -10.69 -2.13
N SER A 126 -4.16 -10.98 -2.55
CA SER A 126 -5.17 -11.59 -1.68
C SER A 126 -4.86 -13.05 -1.30
N GLU A 127 -4.03 -13.73 -2.09
CA GLU A 127 -3.61 -15.11 -1.86
C GLU A 127 -2.37 -15.21 -0.93
N VAL A 128 -1.68 -14.09 -0.66
CA VAL A 128 -0.53 -14.05 0.24
C VAL A 128 -1.00 -14.36 1.67
N SER A 129 -0.50 -15.47 2.20
CA SER A 129 -0.95 -16.01 3.49
C SER A 129 -0.64 -15.09 4.66
N VAL A 130 -1.62 -14.91 5.54
CA VAL A 130 -1.48 -14.24 6.84
C VAL A 130 -1.56 -15.30 7.93
N HIS A 131 -0.45 -15.50 8.65
CA HIS A 131 -0.33 -16.43 9.76
C HIS A 131 -0.21 -15.68 11.10
N ALA A 132 -0.24 -16.41 12.21
CA ALA A 132 -0.17 -15.82 13.55
C ALA A 132 1.11 -15.00 13.82
N SER A 133 2.21 -15.31 13.14
CA SER A 133 3.49 -14.59 13.24
C SER A 133 3.68 -13.54 12.15
N THR A 134 2.72 -13.36 11.25
CA THR A 134 2.80 -12.37 10.18
C THR A 134 2.70 -10.97 10.78
N THR A 135 3.61 -10.11 10.37
CA THR A 135 3.56 -8.65 10.54
C THR A 135 3.28 -7.99 9.19
N CYS A 136 2.83 -6.73 9.17
CA CYS A 136 2.65 -5.96 7.92
C CYS A 136 3.92 -5.95 7.06
N ARG A 137 5.09 -5.76 7.68
CA ARG A 137 6.40 -5.85 7.02
C ARG A 137 6.61 -7.22 6.39
N THR A 138 6.53 -8.30 7.16
CA THR A 138 6.79 -9.64 6.61
C THR A 138 5.78 -10.01 5.52
N TRP A 139 4.53 -9.55 5.61
CA TRP A 139 3.54 -9.76 4.56
C TRP A 139 3.95 -9.08 3.25
N VAL A 140 4.39 -7.81 3.29
CA VAL A 140 4.91 -7.12 2.10
C VAL A 140 6.11 -7.86 1.50
N LEU A 141 7.02 -8.36 2.33
CA LEU A 141 8.19 -9.11 1.85
C LEU A 141 7.81 -10.44 1.17
N GLU A 142 6.82 -11.16 1.67
CA GLU A 142 6.31 -12.37 1.00
C GLU A 142 5.54 -12.02 -0.27
N ALA A 143 4.74 -10.95 -0.25
CA ALA A 143 4.06 -10.43 -1.44
C ALA A 143 5.04 -10.09 -2.56
N LEU A 144 6.19 -9.47 -2.25
CA LEU A 144 7.22 -9.19 -3.25
C LEU A 144 7.75 -10.45 -3.94
N LYS A 145 7.88 -11.58 -3.23
CA LYS A 145 8.30 -12.84 -3.84
C LYS A 145 7.25 -13.35 -4.82
N VAL A 146 5.98 -13.33 -4.41
CA VAL A 146 4.85 -13.74 -5.27
C VAL A 146 4.79 -12.87 -6.53
N LEU A 147 4.96 -11.55 -6.40
CA LEU A 147 4.96 -10.64 -7.54
C LEU A 147 6.17 -10.79 -8.45
N ASP A 148 7.32 -11.18 -7.91
CA ASP A 148 8.54 -11.48 -8.68
C ASP A 148 8.39 -12.79 -9.46
N GLU A 149 7.82 -13.83 -8.83
CA GLU A 149 7.52 -15.11 -9.47
C GLU A 149 6.52 -14.97 -10.63
N GLU A 150 5.51 -14.10 -10.50
CA GLU A 150 4.58 -13.78 -11.59
C GLU A 150 5.20 -12.82 -12.64
N GLY A 151 6.30 -12.15 -12.31
CA GLY A 151 6.97 -11.18 -13.18
C GLY A 151 6.28 -9.80 -13.26
N ILE A 152 5.40 -9.49 -12.29
CA ILE A 152 4.81 -8.15 -12.11
C ILE A 152 5.87 -7.19 -11.55
N VAL A 153 6.59 -7.65 -10.54
CA VAL A 153 7.82 -7.00 -10.05
C VAL A 153 8.99 -7.80 -10.62
N LYS A 154 10.14 -7.16 -10.86
CA LYS A 154 11.34 -7.85 -11.33
C LYS A 154 12.52 -7.48 -10.46
N LEU A 155 12.76 -8.27 -9.43
CA LEU A 155 13.83 -8.04 -8.48
C LEU A 155 15.20 -8.29 -9.12
N LYS A 156 16.19 -7.49 -8.71
CA LYS A 156 17.61 -7.71 -9.00
C LYS A 156 18.24 -8.54 -7.89
N ASP A 157 19.20 -9.38 -8.26
CA ASP A 157 20.08 -10.19 -7.40
C ASP A 157 19.60 -10.38 -5.95
N ASP A 158 20.27 -9.79 -4.94
CA ASP A 158 20.00 -9.96 -3.49
C ASP A 158 18.53 -9.70 -3.03
N GLY A 159 17.62 -9.39 -3.95
CA GLY A 159 16.20 -9.69 -3.87
C GLY A 159 15.47 -8.88 -2.82
N VAL A 160 14.46 -9.50 -2.21
CA VAL A 160 13.58 -8.90 -1.19
C VAL A 160 14.36 -8.28 -0.02
N LYS A 161 15.50 -8.86 0.37
CA LYS A 161 16.34 -8.33 1.46
C LYS A 161 16.96 -6.97 1.12
N SER A 162 17.32 -6.74 -0.14
CA SER A 162 17.87 -5.44 -0.56
C SER A 162 16.79 -4.37 -0.58
N ILE A 163 15.59 -4.71 -1.07
CA ILE A 163 14.43 -3.81 -1.02
C ILE A 163 14.11 -3.41 0.42
N GLU A 164 14.08 -4.38 1.32
CA GLU A 164 13.83 -4.13 2.75
C GLU A 164 14.86 -3.16 3.35
N ARG A 165 16.15 -3.36 3.06
CA ARG A 165 17.21 -2.45 3.52
C ARG A 165 17.08 -1.06 2.90
N GLU A 166 16.67 -0.96 1.64
CA GLU A 166 16.45 0.31 0.95
C GLU A 166 15.30 1.09 1.60
N CYS A 167 14.16 0.45 1.83
CA CYS A 167 13.04 1.03 2.58
C CYS A 167 13.47 1.54 3.96
N LEU A 168 14.16 0.70 4.75
CA LEU A 168 14.60 1.07 6.10
C LEU A 168 15.69 2.14 6.11
N LYS A 169 16.53 2.22 5.08
CA LYS A 169 17.51 3.29 4.92
C LYS A 169 16.81 4.63 4.72
N TYR A 170 15.81 4.68 3.85
CA TYR A 170 15.03 5.90 3.61
C TYR A 170 14.16 6.27 4.81
N ALA A 171 13.56 5.29 5.50
CA ALA A 171 12.70 5.57 6.65
C ALA A 171 13.45 6.19 7.85
N ARG A 172 14.78 6.08 7.90
CA ARG A 172 15.62 6.72 8.93
C ARG A 172 15.86 8.21 8.67
N THR A 173 15.47 8.73 7.51
CA THR A 173 15.54 10.17 7.25
C THR A 173 14.31 10.86 7.85
N TRP A 174 14.50 12.07 8.37
CA TRP A 174 13.40 12.89 8.87
C TRP A 174 12.49 13.45 7.76
N GLU A 175 12.93 13.33 6.51
CA GLU A 175 12.22 13.81 5.34
C GLU A 175 11.31 12.72 4.76
N ARG A 176 10.29 13.17 4.02
CA ARG A 176 9.46 12.28 3.22
C ARG A 176 10.17 11.95 1.92
N VAL A 177 10.34 10.67 1.63
CA VAL A 177 11.16 10.18 0.53
C VAL A 177 10.29 9.49 -0.53
N ILE A 178 10.48 9.87 -1.80
CA ILE A 178 9.97 9.14 -2.95
C ILE A 178 11.15 8.79 -3.83
N GLU A 179 11.36 7.52 -4.05
CA GLU A 179 12.53 7.05 -4.79
C GLU A 179 12.16 5.88 -5.68
N GLN A 180 12.88 5.74 -6.79
CA GLN A 180 12.83 4.54 -7.59
C GLN A 180 13.79 3.51 -7.02
N SER A 181 13.32 2.28 -6.78
CA SER A 181 14.20 1.25 -6.22
C SER A 181 15.37 0.94 -7.14
N ASN A 182 16.57 0.91 -6.55
CA ASN A 182 17.77 0.46 -7.24
C ASN A 182 17.80 -1.05 -7.45
N HIS A 183 16.91 -1.79 -6.78
CA HIS A 183 16.86 -3.25 -6.75
C HIS A 183 15.68 -3.84 -7.55
N CYS A 184 14.94 -3.01 -8.29
CA CYS A 184 13.94 -3.45 -9.27
C CYS A 184 14.35 -3.12 -10.70
N LYS A 185 13.90 -3.93 -11.66
CA LYS A 185 13.94 -3.64 -13.10
C LYS A 185 12.57 -3.08 -13.52
N PHE A 186 12.61 -2.01 -14.29
CA PHE A 186 11.44 -1.29 -14.80
C PHE A 186 11.29 -1.50 -16.30
#